data_AF-A0A367KV18-F1
#
_entry.id   AF-A0A367KV18-F1
#
_cell.length_a   1.000
_cell.length_b   1.000
_cell.length_c   1.000
_cell.angle_alpha   90.00
_cell.angle_beta   90.00
_cell.angle_gamma   90.00
#
_symmetry.space_group_name_H-M   'P 1'
#
loop_
_entity.id
_entity.type
_entity.pdbx_description
1 polymer ?
#
loop_
_entity_poly.entity_id
_entity_poly.type
_entity_poly.pdbx_seq_one_letter_code
_entity_poly.pdbx_strand_id
1 'polypeptide(L)'
;MTRTKETEDQAKRWMIIGAYQAGATERKIARISGLSTTAVRHIILNFQQNGTPSIPRQVPKRVREKLIVEYDEEGNIIDSDSEKEQIEEPKPKSTKLRKEFQKKPSKMDQTIRGYEIWTHEDDMILLDYPDYATKDGFI
;
A
#
# COMPACT_ATOMS: atom_id res chain seq x y z
N MET A 1 -25.66 17.34 -18.31
CA MET A 1 -25.34 16.45 -19.46
C MET A 1 -24.27 15.39 -19.09
N THR A 2 -24.41 14.68 -17.96
CA THR A 2 -23.42 13.68 -17.49
C THR A 2 -23.91 12.24 -17.66
N ARG A 3 -25.24 12.02 -17.61
CA ARG A 3 -25.87 10.69 -17.66
C ARG A 3 -25.55 9.91 -18.93
N THR A 4 -25.42 10.57 -20.08
CA THR A 4 -25.10 9.92 -21.37
C THR A 4 -23.67 9.38 -21.42
N LYS A 5 -22.71 10.09 -20.84
CA LYS A 5 -21.30 9.65 -20.79
C LYS A 5 -21.13 8.43 -19.90
N GLU A 6 -21.80 8.42 -18.74
CA GLU A 6 -21.77 7.26 -17.84
C GLU A 6 -22.36 6.01 -18.51
N THR A 7 -23.45 6.16 -19.28
CA THR A 7 -24.03 5.05 -20.04
C THR A 7 -23.12 4.55 -21.15
N GLU A 8 -22.42 5.45 -21.86
CA GLU A 8 -21.42 5.07 -22.88
C GLU A 8 -20.25 4.31 -22.26
N ASP A 9 -19.73 4.78 -21.12
CA ASP A 9 -18.63 4.12 -20.42
C ASP A 9 -19.06 2.77 -19.85
N GLN A 10 -20.30 2.66 -19.37
CA GLN A 10 -20.87 1.38 -18.95
C GLN A 10 -21.03 0.41 -20.13
N ALA A 11 -21.51 0.89 -21.27
CA ALA A 11 -21.62 0.09 -22.48
C ALA A 11 -20.26 -0.42 -22.95
N LYS A 12 -19.21 0.42 -22.94
CA LYS A 12 -17.84 0.01 -23.24
C LYS A 12 -17.34 -1.10 -22.31
N ARG A 13 -17.64 -1.01 -21.01
CA ARG A 13 -17.24 -2.03 -20.03
C ARG A 13 -17.91 -3.38 -20.31
N TRP A 14 -19.20 -3.39 -20.61
CA TRP A 14 -19.90 -4.63 -21.00
C TRP A 14 -19.44 -5.17 -22.34
N MET A 15 -19.13 -4.31 -23.31
CA MET A 15 -18.52 -4.71 -24.59
C MET A 15 -17.18 -5.43 -24.37
N ILE A 16 -16.34 -4.92 -23.46
CA ILE A 16 -15.05 -5.53 -23.11
C ILE A 16 -15.24 -6.94 -22.55
N ILE A 17 -16.21 -7.14 -21.65
CA ILE A 17 -16.50 -8.47 -21.09
C ILE A 17 -17.01 -9.42 -22.17
N GLY A 18 -17.92 -8.98 -23.03
CA GLY A 18 -18.43 -9.81 -24.13
C GLY A 18 -17.31 -10.22 -25.11
N ALA A 19 -16.41 -9.30 -25.44
CA ALA A 19 -15.26 -9.60 -26.29
C ALA A 19 -14.27 -10.57 -25.63
N TYR A 20 -14.03 -10.42 -24.32
CA TYR A 20 -13.18 -11.34 -23.56
C TYR A 20 -13.79 -12.75 -23.50
N GLN A 21 -15.09 -12.86 -23.26
CA GLN A 21 -15.81 -14.14 -23.27
C GLN A 21 -15.81 -14.81 -24.65
N ALA A 22 -15.76 -14.03 -25.73
CA ALA A 22 -15.57 -14.53 -27.09
C ALA A 22 -14.13 -14.98 -27.40
N GLY A 23 -13.21 -14.90 -26.44
CA GLY A 23 -11.81 -15.31 -26.58
C GLY A 23 -10.90 -14.27 -27.23
N ALA A 24 -11.32 -13.00 -27.31
CA ALA A 24 -10.46 -11.94 -27.82
C ALA A 24 -9.32 -11.62 -26.84
N THR A 25 -8.12 -11.39 -27.38
CA THR A 25 -6.96 -11.00 -26.55
C THR A 25 -7.12 -9.59 -25.99
N GLU A 26 -6.63 -9.33 -24.78
CA GLU A 26 -6.67 -8.01 -24.14
C GLU A 26 -6.14 -6.89 -25.05
N ARG A 27 -5.07 -7.19 -25.81
CA ARG A 27 -4.47 -6.24 -26.77
C ARG A 27 -5.41 -5.89 -27.92
N LYS A 28 -6.21 -6.84 -28.41
CA LYS A 28 -7.20 -6.60 -29.47
C LYS A 28 -8.38 -5.80 -28.93
N ILE A 29 -8.85 -6.13 -27.74
CA ILE A 29 -9.94 -5.43 -27.05
C ILE A 29 -9.54 -3.97 -26.77
N ALA A 30 -8.31 -3.72 -26.30
CA ALA A 30 -7.78 -2.38 -26.06
C ALA A 30 -7.83 -1.49 -27.32
N ARG A 31 -7.45 -2.04 -28.48
CA ARG A 31 -7.50 -1.31 -29.77
C ARG A 31 -8.94 -0.96 -30.18
N ILE A 32 -9.90 -1.84 -29.93
CA ILE A 32 -11.30 -1.64 -30.32
C ILE A 32 -11.99 -0.64 -29.37
N SER A 33 -11.74 -0.78 -28.06
CA SER A 33 -12.36 0.04 -27.01
C SER A 33 -11.70 1.40 -26.81
N GLY A 34 -10.48 1.61 -27.34
CA GLY A 34 -9.70 2.84 -27.15
C GLY A 34 -9.14 3.01 -25.75
N LEU A 35 -9.08 1.94 -24.95
CA LEU A 35 -8.53 1.93 -23.60
C LEU A 35 -7.11 1.35 -23.56
N SER A 36 -6.38 1.63 -22.49
CA SER A 36 -5.10 0.96 -22.24
C SER A 36 -5.29 -0.52 -21.94
N THR A 37 -4.30 -1.34 -22.28
CA THR A 37 -4.30 -2.79 -21.96
C THR A 37 -4.48 -3.04 -20.46
N THR A 38 -3.83 -2.23 -19.63
CA THR A 38 -3.97 -2.30 -18.16
C THR A 38 -5.40 -2.01 -17.71
N ALA A 39 -6.08 -1.03 -18.31
CA ALA A 39 -7.47 -0.73 -17.97
C ALA A 39 -8.40 -1.89 -18.35
N VAL A 40 -8.21 -2.48 -19.53
CA VAL A 40 -8.96 -3.67 -19.99
C VAL A 40 -8.77 -4.84 -19.02
N ARG A 41 -7.52 -5.13 -18.64
CA ARG A 41 -7.21 -6.18 -17.66
C ARG A 41 -7.92 -5.94 -16.33
N HIS A 42 -7.88 -4.73 -15.78
CA HIS A 42 -8.57 -4.43 -14.52
C HIS A 42 -10.08 -4.57 -14.62
N ILE A 43 -10.70 -4.19 -15.75
CA ILE A 43 -12.14 -4.39 -15.96
C ILE A 43 -12.48 -5.88 -15.92
N ILE A 44 -11.68 -6.73 -16.58
CA ILE A 44 -11.87 -8.18 -16.59
C ILE A 44 -11.68 -8.76 -15.19
N LEU A 45 -10.61 -8.39 -14.47
CA LEU A 45 -10.35 -8.86 -13.11
C LEU A 45 -11.48 -8.47 -12.15
N ASN A 46 -11.96 -7.22 -12.23
CA ASN A 46 -13.07 -6.76 -11.40
C ASN A 46 -14.37 -7.51 -11.72
N PHE A 47 -14.61 -7.85 -12.99
CA PHE A 47 -15.74 -8.67 -13.37
C PHE A 47 -15.64 -10.10 -12.83
N GLN A 48 -14.46 -10.72 -12.88
CA GLN A 48 -14.24 -12.06 -12.33
C GLN A 48 -14.39 -12.10 -10.80
N GLN A 49 -13.98 -11.04 -10.10
CA GLN A 49 -14.05 -10.96 -8.63
C GLN A 49 -15.44 -10.57 -8.13
N ASN A 50 -16.06 -9.56 -8.74
CA ASN A 50 -17.26 -8.90 -8.20
C ASN A 50 -18.49 -9.02 -9.10
N GLY A 51 -18.39 -9.71 -10.25
CA GLY A 51 -19.45 -9.82 -11.25
C GLY A 51 -19.80 -8.51 -11.97
N THR A 52 -19.13 -7.40 -11.64
CA THR A 52 -19.43 -6.07 -12.16
C THR A 52 -18.19 -5.48 -12.85
N PRO A 53 -18.28 -5.15 -14.16
CA PRO A 53 -17.14 -4.59 -14.87
C PRO A 53 -16.98 -3.12 -14.48
N SER A 54 -16.08 -2.85 -13.54
CA SER A 54 -15.79 -1.50 -13.06
C SER A 54 -14.35 -1.10 -13.39
N ILE A 55 -14.14 0.17 -13.73
CA ILE A 55 -12.80 0.73 -13.89
C ILE A 55 -12.34 1.18 -12.49
N PRO A 56 -11.13 0.81 -12.05
CA PRO A 56 -10.59 1.34 -10.80
C PRO A 56 -10.55 2.86 -10.88
N ARG A 57 -11.27 3.53 -9.97
CA ARG A 57 -11.27 4.98 -9.88
C ARG A 57 -9.82 5.41 -9.64
N GLN A 58 -9.29 6.29 -10.50
CA GLN A 58 -7.95 6.83 -10.28
C GLN A 58 -7.91 7.44 -8.88
N VAL A 59 -6.92 7.02 -8.09
CA VAL A 59 -6.65 7.64 -6.80
C VAL A 59 -6.47 9.14 -7.07
N PRO A 60 -7.27 10.03 -6.43
CA PRO A 60 -7.20 11.46 -6.71
C PRO A 60 -5.77 11.96 -6.55
N LYS A 61 -5.30 12.83 -7.46
CA LYS A 61 -3.92 13.38 -7.42
C LYS A 61 -3.54 13.95 -6.05
N ARG A 62 -4.51 14.57 -5.36
CA ARG A 62 -4.38 15.10 -3.99
C ARG A 62 -3.95 14.05 -2.95
N VAL A 63 -4.25 12.78 -3.16
CA VAL A 63 -3.81 11.68 -2.28
C VAL A 63 -2.36 11.29 -2.59
N ARG A 64 -1.92 11.41 -3.85
CA ARG A 64 -0.54 11.15 -4.25
C ARG A 64 0.41 12.24 -3.75
N GLU A 65 -0.02 13.50 -3.78
CA GLU A 65 0.78 14.65 -3.31
C GLU A 65 0.97 14.64 -1.79
N LYS A 66 -0.03 14.20 -1.01
CA LYS A 66 0.05 14.10 0.46
C LYS A 66 0.95 12.97 0.99
N LEU A 67 1.45 12.10 0.12
CA LEU A 67 2.37 11.02 0.52
C LEU A 67 3.84 11.44 0.52
N ILE A 68 4.14 12.67 0.07
CA ILE A 68 5.51 13.17 0.06
C ILE A 68 5.80 13.71 1.47
N VAL A 69 6.56 12.94 2.24
CA VAL A 69 7.14 13.39 3.50
C VAL A 69 8.47 14.05 3.13
N GLU A 70 8.55 15.37 3.29
CA GLU A 70 9.77 16.12 3.08
C GLU A 70 10.64 16.03 4.34
N TYR A 71 11.92 15.74 4.14
CA TYR A 71 12.92 15.68 5.20
C TYR A 71 13.85 16.88 5.06
N ASP A 72 14.24 17.46 6.20
CA ASP A 72 15.29 18.47 6.23
C ASP A 72 16.67 17.85 5.94
N GLU A 73 17.68 18.71 5.84
CA GLU A 73 19.07 18.38 5.52
C GLU A 73 19.69 17.43 6.58
N GLU A 74 19.12 17.47 7.79
CA GLU A 74 19.45 16.68 8.96
C GLU A 74 18.64 15.38 9.08
N GLY A 75 17.70 15.12 8.16
CA GLY A 75 16.89 13.89 8.10
C GLY A 75 15.68 13.86 9.04
N ASN A 76 15.24 15.00 9.58
CA ASN A 76 13.99 15.14 10.33
C ASN A 76 12.81 15.46 9.40
N ILE A 77 11.62 15.03 9.79
CA ILE A 77 10.38 15.25 9.03
C ILE A 77 9.91 16.69 9.22
N ILE A 78 9.76 17.45 8.13
CA ILE A 78 9.23 18.82 8.17
C ILE A 78 7.71 18.78 7.97
N ASP A 79 6.94 18.79 9.07
CA ASP A 79 5.49 18.98 9.00
C ASP A 79 5.17 20.48 8.88
N SER A 80 4.87 20.96 7.66
CA SER A 80 4.60 22.38 7.35
C SER A 80 3.26 22.92 7.90
N ASP A 81 2.70 22.38 8.98
CA ASP A 81 1.38 22.79 9.52
C ASP A 81 1.37 22.95 11.05
N SER A 82 2.39 23.60 11.63
CA SER A 82 2.34 24.01 13.03
C SER A 82 3.12 25.30 13.30
N GLU A 83 2.55 26.44 12.90
CA GLU A 83 2.96 27.73 13.46
C GLU A 83 2.65 27.77 14.97
N LYS A 84 3.70 27.92 15.80
CA LYS A 84 3.73 28.75 17.02
C LYS A 84 5.14 28.82 17.61
N GLU A 85 5.76 29.99 17.46
CA GLU A 85 7.04 30.37 18.05
C GLU A 85 6.91 30.86 19.52
N GLN A 86 8.01 30.72 20.28
CA GLN A 86 8.67 31.68 21.21
C GLN A 86 9.11 31.15 22.61
N ILE A 87 10.41 30.77 22.68
CA ILE A 87 11.56 31.29 23.50
C ILE A 87 11.60 31.24 25.07
N GLU A 88 12.71 30.63 25.57
CA GLU A 88 13.55 30.78 26.82
C GLU A 88 13.26 30.09 28.20
N GLU A 89 14.36 29.51 28.77
CA GLU A 89 14.61 28.63 29.96
C GLU A 89 14.55 29.31 31.38
N PRO A 90 14.90 28.71 32.58
CA PRO A 90 15.34 27.33 32.98
C PRO A 90 14.78 26.66 34.32
N LYS A 91 14.87 25.31 34.41
CA LYS A 91 15.02 24.35 35.58
C LYS A 91 13.83 24.09 36.56
N PRO A 92 13.77 22.95 37.32
CA PRO A 92 14.42 21.62 37.24
C PRO A 92 13.49 20.37 37.39
N LYS A 93 13.96 19.22 36.87
CA LYS A 93 13.70 17.80 37.24
C LYS A 93 12.30 17.41 37.76
N SER A 94 11.48 16.82 36.88
CA SER A 94 10.68 15.64 37.27
C SER A 94 10.59 14.64 36.10
N THR A 95 10.97 13.41 36.42
CA THR A 95 10.91 12.20 35.62
C THR A 95 9.49 11.92 35.13
N LYS A 96 9.22 12.03 33.82
CA LYS A 96 8.08 11.36 33.18
C LYS A 96 8.47 10.81 31.82
N LEU A 97 8.87 9.54 31.87
CA LEU A 97 8.77 8.49 30.86
C LEU A 97 8.29 8.95 29.48
N ARG A 98 9.24 8.91 28.54
CA ARG A 98 9.07 8.69 27.10
C ARG A 98 7.84 7.82 26.84
N LYS A 99 6.74 8.41 26.37
CA LYS A 99 5.68 7.65 25.72
C LYS A 99 6.22 7.20 24.37
N GLU A 100 6.91 6.08 24.39
CA GLU A 100 7.08 5.26 23.20
C GLU A 100 5.68 4.98 22.66
N PHE A 101 5.37 5.50 21.48
CA PHE A 101 4.24 5.04 20.69
C PHE A 101 4.52 3.60 20.28
N GLN A 102 4.30 2.67 21.21
CA GLN A 102 4.15 1.27 20.91
C GLN A 102 2.91 1.15 20.01
N LYS A 103 3.13 1.10 18.69
CA LYS A 103 2.11 0.65 17.75
C LYS A 103 1.74 -0.76 18.18
N LYS A 104 0.57 -0.90 18.81
CA LYS A 104 -0.02 -2.22 19.03
C LYS A 104 -0.19 -2.86 17.66
N PRO A 105 0.28 -4.10 17.44
CA PRO A 105 0.09 -4.78 16.17
C PRO A 105 -1.40 -4.84 15.87
N SER A 106 -1.78 -4.44 14.66
CA SER A 106 -3.19 -4.51 14.27
C SER A 106 -3.57 -5.98 14.17
N LYS A 107 -4.83 -6.30 14.48
CA LYS A 107 -5.37 -7.67 14.40
C LYS A 107 -5.24 -8.29 12.98
N MET A 108 -4.95 -7.48 11.97
CA MET A 108 -4.79 -7.86 10.57
C MET A 108 -3.36 -8.30 10.21
N ASP A 109 -2.34 -8.00 11.02
CA ASP A 109 -0.95 -8.44 10.78
C ASP A 109 -0.72 -9.93 11.07
N GLN A 110 -1.71 -10.61 11.66
CA GLN A 110 -1.62 -12.00 12.12
C GLN A 110 -1.99 -13.05 11.07
N THR A 111 -2.29 -12.66 9.81
CA THR A 111 -2.76 -13.60 8.78
C THR A 111 -1.87 -13.72 7.55
N ILE A 112 -0.65 -13.16 7.56
CA ILE A 112 0.35 -13.53 6.57
C ILE A 112 0.84 -14.94 6.92
N ARG A 113 0.22 -15.91 6.26
CA ARG A 113 0.45 -17.35 6.42
C ARG A 113 1.93 -17.67 6.18
N GLY A 114 2.68 -17.91 7.26
CA GLY A 114 4.05 -18.45 7.18
C GLY A 114 5.16 -17.65 7.87
N TYR A 115 4.88 -16.51 8.51
CA TYR A 115 5.86 -15.84 9.38
C TYR A 115 5.40 -16.00 10.83
N GLU A 116 6.02 -16.93 11.56
CA GLU A 116 5.90 -16.95 13.02
C GLU A 116 6.52 -15.66 13.57
N ILE A 117 5.80 -14.99 14.47
CA ILE A 117 6.27 -13.76 15.09
C ILE A 117 7.44 -14.15 16.00
N TRP A 118 8.66 -13.75 15.63
CA TRP A 118 9.82 -13.90 16.52
C TRP A 118 9.59 -13.09 17.78
N THR A 119 9.72 -13.76 18.91
CA THR A 119 9.61 -13.17 20.24
C THR A 119 10.97 -12.59 20.66
N HIS A 120 10.95 -11.68 21.63
CA HIS A 120 12.18 -11.15 22.23
C HIS A 120 13.07 -12.26 22.83
N GLU A 121 12.47 -13.39 23.20
CA GLU A 121 13.18 -14.59 23.67
C GLU A 121 13.92 -15.28 22.51
N ASP A 122 13.34 -15.31 21.31
CA ASP A 122 13.98 -15.84 20.10
C ASP A 122 15.18 -14.98 19.67
N ASP A 123 15.05 -13.66 19.78
CA ASP A 123 16.16 -12.71 19.51
C ASP A 123 17.32 -12.90 20.51
N MET A 124 17.01 -13.25 21.76
CA MET A 124 18.02 -13.51 22.79
C MET A 124 18.78 -14.81 22.54
N ILE A 125 18.12 -15.84 21.97
CA ILE A 125 18.78 -17.10 21.57
C ILE A 125 19.86 -16.85 20.51
N LEU A 126 19.66 -15.89 19.60
CA LEU A 126 20.64 -15.53 18.58
C LEU A 126 21.93 -14.92 19.15
N LEU A 127 21.84 -14.25 20.31
CA LEU A 127 22.96 -13.58 20.96
C LEU A 127 23.75 -14.55 21.85
N ASP A 128 23.09 -15.56 22.41
CA ASP A 128 23.72 -16.54 23.31
C ASP A 128 24.44 -17.68 22.56
N TYR A 129 24.14 -17.93 21.28
CA TYR A 129 24.78 -18.97 20.48
C TYR A 129 25.44 -18.42 19.20
N PRO A 130 26.67 -17.89 19.21
CA PRO A 130 27.34 -17.48 17.97
C PRO A 130 27.67 -18.63 16.98
N ASP A 131 27.50 -19.89 17.39
CA ASP A 131 28.05 -21.06 16.67
C ASP A 131 27.03 -21.86 15.82
N TYR A 132 25.78 -21.42 15.65
CA TYR A 132 24.81 -22.13 14.78
C TYR A 132 25.12 -22.00 13.27
N ALA A 133 26.13 -21.22 12.88
CA ALA A 133 26.55 -21.06 11.48
C ALA A 133 27.54 -22.15 10.98
N THR A 134 27.90 -23.15 11.80
CA THR A 134 28.93 -24.13 11.41
C THR A 134 28.55 -25.57 11.79
N LYS A 135 27.39 -26.03 11.35
CA LYS A 135 27.05 -27.47 11.38
C LYS A 135 26.48 -27.96 10.06
N ASP A 136 27.22 -27.74 8.98
CA ASP A 136 27.19 -28.63 7.82
C ASP A 136 28.63 -28.78 7.33
N GLY A 137 29.26 -29.87 7.78
CA GLY A 137 30.55 -30.31 7.27
C GLY A 137 30.40 -30.73 5.81
N PHE A 138 30.90 -29.89 4.90
CA PHE A 138 31.26 -30.28 3.54
C PHE A 138 32.77 -30.04 3.38
N ILE A 139 33.54 -31.13 3.47
CA ILE A 139 34.74 -31.34 2.64
C ILE A 139 34.43 -32.56 1.79
#